data_AF-A0A9D9QF55-F1
#
_entry.id   AF-A0A9D9QF55-F1
#
_cell.length_a   1.000
_cell.length_b   1.000
_cell.length_c   1.000
_cell.angle_alpha   90.00
_cell.angle_beta   90.00
_cell.angle_gamma   90.00
#
_symmetry.space_group_name_H-M   'P 1'
#
loop_
_entity.id
_entity.type
_entity.pdbx_description
1 polymer ?
#
loop_
_entity_poly.entity_id
_entity_poly.type
_entity_poly.pdbx_seq_one_letter_code
_entity_poly.pdbx_strand_id
1 'polypeptide(L)'
;MIWNPFKKKETAPEQQPTQQEPSSIADKLEKEIDALPDMFKQQLKDPKVKERFMNIARRMEADGVNFKSIRQMKKWMKEHETELRAEGNPEQPHVETVVHEGPRIGRNDPCPCGSGKKYKKCCGVGK
;
A
#
# COMPACT_ATOMS: atom_id res chain seq x y z
N MET A 1 29.03 -62.46 16.17
CA MET A 1 28.27 -62.07 14.96
C MET A 1 26.99 -62.88 14.96
N ILE A 2 25.81 -62.26 15.08
CA ILE A 2 24.58 -62.61 14.35
C ILE A 2 23.62 -61.43 14.57
N TRP A 3 23.11 -60.94 13.45
CA TRP A 3 22.50 -59.63 13.22
C TRP A 3 21.00 -59.83 12.93
N ASN A 4 20.18 -58.93 13.49
CA ASN A 4 18.80 -58.52 13.19
C ASN A 4 17.77 -59.50 12.55
N PRO A 5 16.57 -59.64 13.14
CA PRO A 5 15.43 -60.30 12.49
C PRO A 5 14.13 -59.46 12.41
N PHE A 6 14.17 -58.13 12.25
CA PHE A 6 12.95 -57.35 11.96
C PHE A 6 13.15 -56.42 10.76
N LYS A 7 13.04 -57.00 9.57
CA LYS A 7 12.85 -56.28 8.30
C LYS A 7 11.41 -56.51 7.82
N LYS A 8 10.84 -55.44 7.28
CA LYS A 8 9.58 -55.29 6.52
C LYS A 8 8.34 -54.97 7.36
N LYS A 9 7.87 -53.73 7.21
CA LYS A 9 6.68 -53.42 6.41
C LYS A 9 6.76 -51.98 5.92
N GLU A 10 6.96 -51.82 4.62
CA GLU A 10 6.65 -50.60 3.89
C GLU A 10 5.15 -50.63 3.56
N THR A 11 4.41 -49.58 3.90
CA THR A 11 3.20 -49.11 3.21
C THR A 11 2.94 -47.66 3.62
N ALA A 12 2.87 -46.78 2.61
CA ALA A 12 2.45 -45.37 2.62
C ALA A 12 1.01 -45.18 3.22
N PRO A 13 0.50 -43.97 3.55
CA PRO A 13 0.62 -42.73 2.77
C PRO A 13 0.88 -41.43 3.55
N GLU A 14 1.36 -40.44 2.80
CA GLU A 14 1.02 -39.02 2.87
C GLU A 14 0.08 -38.62 4.03
N GLN A 15 0.65 -38.04 5.09
CA GLN A 15 -0.12 -37.34 6.11
C GLN A 15 0.28 -35.87 6.10
N GLN A 16 -0.67 -35.12 5.56
CA GLN A 16 -0.88 -33.68 5.60
C GLN A 16 -0.31 -33.00 6.84
N PRO A 17 0.21 -31.75 6.72
CA PRO A 17 0.63 -30.97 7.88
C PRO A 17 -0.57 -30.79 8.83
N THR A 18 -0.38 -31.32 10.03
CA THR A 18 -1.35 -31.37 11.12
C THR A 18 -1.77 -29.96 11.52
N GLN A 19 -3.08 -29.74 11.54
CA GLN A 19 -3.75 -28.58 12.11
C GLN A 19 -3.34 -28.41 13.58
N GLN A 20 -2.79 -27.26 13.96
CA GLN A 20 -2.62 -26.83 15.36
C GLN A 20 -2.81 -25.30 15.50
N GLU A 21 -3.96 -24.92 16.06
CA GLU A 21 -4.33 -23.74 16.90
C GLU A 21 -3.81 -22.31 16.54
N PRO A 22 -4.67 -21.26 16.60
CA PRO A 22 -4.38 -19.91 16.07
C PRO A 22 -3.34 -19.15 16.90
N SER A 23 -2.07 -19.34 16.55
CA SER A 23 -0.90 -18.77 17.23
C SER A 23 -0.38 -17.50 16.56
N SER A 24 -1.05 -17.01 15.52
CA SER A 24 -0.52 -15.94 14.68
C SER A 24 -0.99 -14.57 15.16
N ILE A 25 -0.09 -13.58 15.08
CA ILE A 25 -0.39 -12.15 15.22
C ILE A 25 -1.59 -11.77 14.33
N ALA A 26 -1.79 -12.47 13.21
CA ALA A 26 -2.93 -12.33 12.32
C ALA A 26 -4.29 -12.55 13.00
N ASP A 27 -4.46 -13.58 13.83
CA ASP A 27 -5.73 -13.90 14.49
C ASP A 27 -6.09 -12.90 15.59
N LYS A 28 -5.07 -12.33 16.25
CA LYS A 28 -5.24 -11.25 17.24
C LYS A 28 -5.56 -9.93 16.55
N LEU A 29 -4.89 -9.64 15.43
CA LEU A 29 -5.11 -8.43 14.64
C LEU A 29 -6.51 -8.41 14.00
N GLU A 30 -7.06 -9.57 13.62
CA GLU A 30 -8.44 -9.67 13.11
C GLU A 30 -9.49 -9.26 14.15
N LYS A 31 -9.35 -9.71 15.40
CA LYS A 31 -10.28 -9.35 16.48
C LYS A 31 -10.20 -7.88 16.88
N GLU A 32 -9.02 -7.27 16.77
CA GLU A 32 -8.84 -5.83 16.99
C GLU A 32 -9.42 -4.98 15.84
N ILE A 33 -9.39 -5.48 14.59
CA ILE A 33 -9.99 -4.82 13.42
C ILE A 33 -11.52 -4.72 13.56
N ASP A 34 -12.18 -5.77 14.07
CA ASP A 34 -13.64 -5.77 14.28
C ASP A 34 -14.11 -4.80 15.38
N ALA A 35 -13.22 -4.42 16.29
CA ALA A 35 -13.47 -3.50 17.39
C ALA A 35 -13.24 -2.01 17.04
N LEU A 36 -12.71 -1.69 15.85
CA LEU A 36 -12.47 -0.30 15.42
C LEU A 36 -13.79 0.45 15.16
N PRO A 37 -13.87 1.78 15.30
CA PRO A 37 -15.04 2.55 14.86
C PRO A 37 -15.31 2.37 13.35
N ASP A 38 -16.59 2.38 12.93
CA ASP A 38 -17.01 2.05 11.56
C ASP A 38 -16.32 2.86 10.45
N MET A 39 -15.84 4.07 10.76
CA MET A 39 -15.08 4.91 9.82
C MET A 39 -13.76 4.26 9.36
N PHE A 40 -13.18 3.35 10.16
CA PHE A 40 -11.95 2.62 9.82
C PHE A 40 -12.22 1.21 9.27
N LYS A 41 -13.41 0.64 9.52
CA LYS A 41 -13.77 -0.73 9.10
C LYS A 41 -13.96 -0.86 7.59
N GLN A 42 -14.47 0.18 6.92
CA GLN A 42 -14.77 0.08 5.49
C GLN A 42 -13.52 -0.08 4.61
N GLN A 43 -12.36 0.44 5.03
CA GLN A 43 -11.11 0.31 4.26
C GLN A 43 -10.39 -1.03 4.48
N LEU A 44 -10.58 -1.70 5.62
CA LEU A 44 -9.89 -2.95 5.97
C LEU A 44 -10.71 -4.23 5.64
N LYS A 45 -11.98 -4.07 5.23
CA LYS A 45 -12.86 -5.18 4.85
C LYS A 45 -12.64 -5.71 3.44
N ASP A 46 -12.02 -4.93 2.55
CA ASP A 46 -11.63 -5.45 1.22
C ASP A 46 -10.49 -6.47 1.42
N PRO A 47 -10.66 -7.73 1.00
CA PRO A 47 -9.66 -8.78 1.20
C PRO A 47 -8.31 -8.41 0.58
N LYS A 48 -8.29 -7.68 -0.54
CA LYS A 48 -7.04 -7.25 -1.19
C LYS A 48 -6.34 -6.15 -0.40
N VAL A 49 -7.11 -5.24 0.21
CA VAL A 49 -6.54 -4.16 1.04
C VAL A 49 -6.00 -4.74 2.35
N LYS A 50 -6.73 -5.69 2.95
CA LYS A 50 -6.26 -6.43 4.13
C LYS A 50 -4.97 -7.18 3.85
N GLU A 51 -4.92 -7.94 2.75
CA GLU A 51 -3.71 -8.67 2.34
C GLU A 51 -2.52 -7.73 2.13
N ARG A 52 -2.72 -6.61 1.43
CA ARG A 52 -1.68 -5.59 1.23
C ARG A 52 -1.17 -5.05 2.56
N PHE A 53 -2.08 -4.66 3.46
CA PHE A 53 -1.71 -4.13 4.77
C PHE A 53 -0.91 -5.16 5.59
N MET A 54 -1.33 -6.42 5.58
CA MET A 54 -0.64 -7.51 6.28
C MET A 54 0.74 -7.79 5.70
N ASN A 55 0.90 -7.74 4.37
CA ASN A 55 2.19 -7.92 3.72
C ASN A 55 3.16 -6.78 4.07
N ILE A 56 2.68 -5.54 4.11
CA ILE A 56 3.45 -4.37 4.54
C ILE A 56 3.88 -4.53 6.00
N ALA A 57 2.95 -4.88 6.89
CA ALA A 57 3.23 -5.08 8.31
C ALA A 57 4.29 -6.17 8.54
N ARG A 58 4.23 -7.29 7.80
CA ARG A 58 5.23 -8.37 7.88
C ARG A 58 6.64 -7.89 7.53
N ARG A 59 6.78 -6.98 6.56
CA ARG A 59 8.08 -6.42 6.16
C ARG A 59 8.63 -5.45 7.18
N MET A 60 7.77 -4.56 7.69
CA MET A 60 8.14 -3.65 8.76
C MET A 60 8.64 -4.41 10.00
N GLU A 61 8.04 -5.55 10.30
CA GLU A 61 8.51 -6.44 11.37
C GLU A 61 9.86 -7.10 11.02
N ALA A 62 10.04 -7.60 9.79
CA ALA A 62 11.30 -8.17 9.32
C ALA A 62 12.46 -7.16 9.37
N ASP A 63 12.20 -5.89 9.09
CA ASP A 63 13.16 -4.78 9.17
C ASP A 63 13.35 -4.25 10.61
N GLY A 64 12.66 -4.84 11.59
CA GLY A 64 12.80 -4.50 13.00
C GLY A 64 12.22 -3.12 13.36
N VAL A 65 11.25 -2.62 12.60
CA VAL A 65 10.62 -1.32 12.85
C VAL A 65 9.73 -1.40 14.10
N ASN A 66 9.96 -0.51 15.07
CA ASN A 66 9.05 -0.38 16.20
C ASN A 66 7.78 0.38 15.77
N PHE A 67 6.67 -0.33 15.61
CA PHE A 67 5.37 0.24 15.25
C PHE A 67 4.83 1.29 16.24
N LYS A 68 5.29 1.29 17.50
CA LYS A 68 4.91 2.33 18.48
C LYS A 68 5.61 3.66 18.23
N SER A 69 6.70 3.67 17.46
CA SER A 69 7.46 4.87 17.12
C SER A 69 7.02 5.41 15.77
N ILE A 70 6.14 6.42 15.78
CA ILE A 70 5.69 7.12 14.56
C ILE A 70 6.88 7.62 13.72
N ARG A 71 7.99 8.02 14.37
CA ARG A 71 9.21 8.47 13.67
C ARG A 71 9.85 7.33 12.87
N GLN A 72 10.02 6.16 13.48
CA GLN A 72 10.62 5.00 12.80
C GLN A 72 9.69 4.48 11.70
N MET A 73 8.39 4.41 11.98
CA MET A 73 7.36 4.06 11.00
C MET A 73 7.39 4.99 9.78
N LYS A 74 7.38 6.31 9.99
CA LYS A 74 7.46 7.31 8.90
C LYS A 74 8.75 7.22 8.10
N LYS A 75 9.88 6.99 8.77
CA LYS A 75 11.18 6.83 8.12
C LYS A 75 11.15 5.62 7.19
N TRP A 76 10.69 4.48 7.69
CA TRP A 76 10.59 3.24 6.92
C TRP A 76 9.66 3.37 5.71
N MET A 77 8.47 3.96 5.91
CA MET A 77 7.50 4.18 4.83
C MET A 77 8.05 5.09 3.71
N LYS A 78 8.92 6.05 4.05
CA LYS A 78 9.59 6.92 3.07
C LYS A 78 10.70 6.18 2.33
N GLU A 79 11.44 5.32 3.02
CA GLU A 79 12.51 4.51 2.42
C GLU A 79 11.95 3.45 1.46
N HIS A 80 10.73 2.95 1.71
CA HIS A 80 10.07 1.91 0.91
C HIS A 80 8.92 2.45 0.04
N GLU A 81 8.81 3.78 -0.12
CA GLU A 81 7.69 4.43 -0.81
C GLU A 81 7.48 3.91 -2.24
N THR A 82 8.57 3.72 -2.99
CA THR A 82 8.55 3.25 -4.39
C THR A 82 8.02 1.82 -4.50
N GLU A 83 8.45 0.93 -3.61
CA GLU A 83 8.01 -0.47 -3.57
C GLU A 83 6.54 -0.57 -3.16
N LEU A 84 6.15 0.13 -2.11
CA LEU A 84 4.77 0.19 -1.61
C LEU A 84 3.80 0.76 -2.65
N ARG A 85 4.28 1.68 -3.49
CA ARG A 85 3.53 2.26 -4.61
C ARG A 85 3.39 1.27 -5.76
N ALA A 86 4.46 0.58 -6.14
CA ALA A 86 4.45 -0.44 -7.19
C ALA A 86 3.49 -1.59 -6.86
N GLU A 87 3.46 -2.02 -5.59
CA GLU A 87 2.55 -3.07 -5.11
C GLU A 87 1.10 -2.61 -4.96
N GLY A 88 0.90 -1.31 -4.73
CA GLY A 88 -0.42 -0.72 -4.60
C GLY A 88 -1.20 -0.67 -5.90
N ASN A 89 -0.51 -0.61 -7.04
CA ASN A 89 -1.10 -0.80 -8.35
C ASN A 89 0.00 -1.00 -9.43
N PRO A 90 0.22 -2.22 -9.95
CA PRO A 90 1.21 -2.46 -11.01
C PRO A 90 0.84 -1.79 -12.34
N GLU A 91 -0.38 -1.25 -12.47
CA GLU A 91 -0.95 -0.78 -13.73
C GLU A 91 -1.27 0.73 -13.77
N GLN A 92 -0.96 1.51 -12.73
CA GLN A 92 -1.17 2.96 -12.79
C GLN A 92 0.05 3.62 -13.43
N PRO A 93 -0.03 4.07 -14.71
CA PRO A 93 1.03 4.88 -15.28
C PRO A 93 1.24 6.10 -14.37
N HIS A 94 2.50 6.48 -14.18
CA HIS A 94 2.84 7.73 -13.51
C HIS A 94 2.16 8.87 -14.27
N VAL A 95 1.06 9.40 -13.72
CA VAL A 95 0.43 10.59 -14.29
C VAL A 95 1.35 11.75 -13.98
N GLU A 96 2.24 12.06 -14.90
CA GLU A 96 2.98 13.30 -14.87
C GLU A 96 1.98 14.45 -14.96
N THR A 97 2.05 15.38 -14.02
CA THR A 97 1.25 16.60 -14.11
C THR A 97 1.71 17.37 -15.33
N VAL A 98 0.82 17.58 -16.31
CA VAL A 98 1.12 18.38 -17.49
C VAL A 98 1.49 19.79 -17.03
N VAL A 99 2.76 20.16 -17.20
CA VAL A 99 3.23 21.54 -16.98
C VAL A 99 2.91 22.32 -18.24
N HIS A 100 2.04 23.33 -18.14
CA HIS A 100 1.85 24.26 -19.25
C HIS A 100 3.15 25.02 -19.51
N GLU A 101 3.80 24.76 -20.64
CA GLU A 101 5.05 25.42 -21.08
C GLU A 101 4.83 26.89 -21.50
N GLY A 102 3.57 27.34 -21.56
CA GLY A 102 3.23 28.70 -21.95
C GLY A 102 3.36 29.71 -20.80
N PRO A 103 3.68 30.98 -21.10
CA PRO A 103 3.66 32.05 -20.11
C PRO A 103 2.27 32.14 -19.48
N ARG A 104 2.20 32.04 -18.15
CA ARG A 104 0.94 32.22 -17.42
C ARG A 104 0.55 33.68 -17.53
N ILE A 105 -0.45 33.98 -18.36
CA ILE A 105 -0.98 35.32 -18.44
C ILE A 105 -1.75 35.68 -17.17
N GLY A 106 -1.30 36.72 -16.47
CA GLY A 106 -1.96 37.24 -15.30
C GLY A 106 -3.25 37.96 -15.66
N ARG A 107 -4.25 37.91 -14.76
CA ARG A 107 -5.54 38.62 -14.92
C ARG A 107 -5.39 40.10 -15.32
N ASN A 108 -4.34 40.76 -14.86
CA ASN A 108 -4.13 42.19 -15.06
C ASN A 108 -3.20 42.53 -16.25
N ASP A 109 -2.58 41.53 -16.87
CA ASP A 109 -1.63 41.74 -17.96
C ASP A 109 -2.34 42.21 -19.24
N PRO A 110 -1.63 42.89 -20.16
CA PRO A 110 -2.18 43.26 -21.46
C PRO A 110 -2.67 42.01 -22.21
N CYS A 111 -3.86 42.12 -22.81
CA CYS A 111 -4.50 41.01 -23.48
C CYS A 111 -3.79 40.71 -24.82
N PRO A 112 -3.42 39.44 -25.11
CA PRO A 112 -2.61 39.07 -26.26
C PRO A 112 -3.36 39.17 -27.59
N CYS A 113 -4.66 39.46 -27.57
CA CYS A 113 -5.46 39.76 -28.77
C CYS A 113 -5.22 41.15 -29.36
N GLY A 114 -4.31 41.95 -28.77
CA GLY A 114 -3.98 43.29 -29.28
C GLY A 114 -4.98 44.38 -28.93
N SER A 115 -5.98 44.10 -28.08
CA SER A 115 -7.02 45.09 -27.73
C SER A 115 -6.55 46.23 -26.82
N GLY A 116 -5.33 46.16 -26.27
CA GLY A 116 -4.81 47.10 -25.27
C GLY A 116 -5.48 47.01 -23.90
N LYS A 117 -6.48 46.14 -23.71
CA LYS A 117 -7.20 45.94 -22.44
C LYS A 117 -6.47 44.94 -21.56
N LYS A 118 -6.70 44.99 -20.24
CA LYS A 118 -6.27 43.94 -19.30
C LYS A 118 -6.97 42.60 -19.62
N TYR A 119 -6.28 41.46 -19.48
CA TYR A 119 -6.81 40.12 -19.78
C TYR A 119 -8.18 39.88 -19.14
N LYS A 120 -8.35 40.23 -17.85
CA LYS A 120 -9.62 40.11 -17.10
C LYS A 120 -10.80 40.92 -17.65
N LYS A 121 -10.53 41.91 -18.50
CA LYS A 121 -11.54 42.79 -19.13
C LYS A 121 -11.66 42.53 -20.63
N CYS A 122 -11.05 41.46 -21.14
CA CYS A 122 -11.06 41.08 -22.55
C CYS A 122 -11.19 39.55 -22.68
N CYS A 123 -10.19 38.84 -23.20
CA CYS A 123 -10.28 37.40 -23.44
C CYS A 123 -10.41 36.54 -22.17
N GLY A 124 -10.13 37.09 -20.99
CA GLY A 124 -10.32 36.43 -19.69
C GLY A 124 -11.69 36.67 -19.05
N VAL A 125 -12.63 37.33 -19.75
CA VAL A 125 -14.01 37.51 -19.25
C VAL A 125 -14.74 36.18 -19.41
N GLY A 126 -15.14 35.56 -18.28
CA GLY A 126 -15.86 34.28 -18.27
C GLY A 126 -14.96 33.03 -18.30
N LYS A 127 -13.64 33.21 -18.16
CA LYS A 127 -12.65 32.15 -17.94
C LYS A 127 -12.32 32.00 -16.46
#